data_AF-A0A8J4CNH7-F1
#
_entry.id   AF-A0A8J4CNH7-F1
#
_cell.length_a   1.000
_cell.length_b   1.000
_cell.length_c   1.000
_cell.angle_alpha   90.00
_cell.angle_beta   90.00
_cell.angle_gamma   90.00
#
_symmetry.space_group_name_H-M   'P 1'
#
loop_
_entity.id
_entity.type
_entity.pdbx_description
1 polymer ?
#
loop_
_entity_poly.entity_id
_entity_poly.type
_entity_poly.pdbx_seq_one_letter_code
_entity_poly.pdbx_strand_id
1 'polypeptide(L)'
;MCSFLWCFPIAGVITIAVAMSHGLVYWLLGVATWLWELLPQGCWPISCIQVPDDMKLFWQALLSAEITVGSFLKLPSNVYLLGLKRWGGALLVRHCYRDLFDQMMDLHSSGTKRRFCITGTPGIGKSFFAVVLMGWLVKEKKVRTIVFDTAGSRYLFTFYGMNVIVKEGNQNDFRDKLNNSATWWIIDMGPARDVCEASTVLLASHNLDQYLTLLNLRVATALHMPLWTDDEIEKCRSQLFPTLDAAMVQTLMLKWGNIPRYVLEKATDEQAQRSLDAAINACQWKDMLKGI
;
A
#
# COMPACT_ATOMS: atom_id res chain seq x y z
N MET A 1 11.48 -19.32 60.31
CA MET A 1 12.46 -18.24 60.08
C MET A 1 12.43 -17.90 58.61
N CYS A 2 12.24 -16.62 58.29
CA CYS A 2 12.15 -16.06 56.94
C CYS A 2 13.36 -16.42 56.06
N SER A 3 13.12 -16.53 54.75
CA SER A 3 13.87 -15.78 53.73
C SER A 3 13.08 -15.75 52.42
N PHE A 4 12.69 -14.54 52.03
CA PHE A 4 12.20 -14.19 50.70
C PHE A 4 13.36 -14.14 49.69
N LEU A 5 13.13 -14.53 48.44
CA LEU A 5 13.86 -14.02 47.28
C LEU A 5 12.89 -13.89 46.10
N TRP A 6 12.79 -12.66 45.60
CA TRP A 6 11.97 -12.21 44.48
C TRP A 6 12.79 -12.17 43.17
N CYS A 7 12.06 -12.24 42.04
CA CYS A 7 12.37 -11.69 40.70
C CYS A 7 13.38 -12.46 39.80
N PHE A 8 13.22 -12.65 38.48
CA PHE A 8 12.33 -12.12 37.43
C PHE A 8 12.05 -13.21 36.36
N PRO A 9 10.99 -13.10 35.53
CA PRO A 9 10.71 -14.03 34.44
C PRO A 9 11.48 -13.63 33.17
N ILE A 10 12.30 -14.53 32.64
CA ILE A 10 12.73 -14.48 31.23
C ILE A 10 11.63 -15.16 30.43
N ALA A 11 10.87 -14.36 29.70
CA ALA A 11 9.84 -14.80 28.78
C ALA A 11 10.46 -15.51 27.57
N GLY A 12 9.89 -16.65 27.17
CA GLY A 12 10.08 -17.19 25.83
C GLY A 12 10.74 -18.57 25.72
N VAL A 13 10.35 -19.55 26.52
CA VAL A 13 10.44 -20.97 26.11
C VAL A 13 9.03 -21.54 26.15
N ILE A 14 8.56 -22.02 25.00
CA ILE A 14 7.31 -22.76 24.86
C ILE A 14 7.52 -24.10 25.57
N THR A 15 6.99 -24.23 26.78
CA THR A 15 6.90 -25.54 27.46
C THR A 15 5.77 -26.33 26.82
N ILE A 16 6.08 -27.20 25.86
CA ILE A 16 5.15 -28.25 25.44
C ILE A 16 5.19 -29.34 26.52
N ALA A 17 4.21 -29.33 27.42
CA ALA A 17 4.02 -30.43 28.37
C ALA A 17 3.46 -31.65 27.61
N VAL A 18 4.33 -32.51 27.11
CA VAL A 18 3.95 -33.88 26.71
C VAL A 18 4.17 -34.78 27.91
N ALA A 19 3.08 -35.20 28.55
CA ALA A 19 3.12 -36.24 29.57
C ALA A 19 3.35 -37.59 28.91
N MET A 20 4.60 -38.09 28.90
CA MET A 20 4.89 -39.48 28.56
C MET A 20 6.07 -40.03 29.38
N SER A 21 5.90 -41.28 29.79
CA SER A 21 6.70 -42.08 30.73
C SER A 21 8.21 -42.08 30.50
N HIS A 22 8.95 -42.08 31.62
CA HIS A 22 10.41 -42.19 31.73
C HIS A 22 11.01 -43.25 30.78
N GLY A 23 11.71 -42.82 29.72
CA GLY A 23 12.50 -43.76 28.91
C GLY A 23 13.15 -43.26 27.62
N LEU A 24 12.75 -42.13 27.02
CA LEU A 24 13.18 -41.75 25.65
C LEU A 24 13.82 -40.35 25.51
N VAL A 25 14.32 -39.76 26.60
CA VAL A 25 14.85 -38.38 26.58
C VAL A 25 16.29 -38.27 26.03
N TYR A 26 17.04 -39.37 25.92
CA TYR A 26 18.46 -39.30 25.55
C TYR A 26 18.80 -39.45 24.06
N TRP A 27 17.83 -39.77 23.19
CA TRP A 27 18.10 -39.95 21.75
C TRP A 27 17.73 -38.77 20.84
N LEU A 28 17.03 -37.75 21.34
CA LEU A 28 16.62 -36.59 20.52
C LEU A 28 17.55 -35.36 20.64
N LEU A 29 18.49 -35.35 21.58
CA LEU A 29 19.46 -34.26 21.73
C LEU A 29 20.73 -34.44 20.85
N GLY A 30 20.93 -35.62 20.25
CA GLY A 30 22.11 -35.90 19.41
C GLY A 30 21.99 -35.55 17.93
N VAL A 31 20.76 -35.32 17.42
CA VAL A 31 20.53 -35.03 15.98
C VAL A 31 20.42 -33.52 15.71
N ALA A 32 20.13 -32.72 16.73
CA ALA A 32 19.96 -31.27 16.58
C ALA A 32 21.28 -30.48 16.46
N THR A 33 22.42 -31.06 16.87
CA THR A 33 23.74 -30.39 16.78
C THR A 33 24.49 -30.67 15.48
N TRP A 34 24.11 -31.70 14.71
CA TRP A 34 24.77 -32.07 13.45
C TRP A 34 24.19 -31.39 12.19
N LEU A 35 23.03 -30.75 12.29
CA LEU A 35 22.41 -30.03 11.17
C LEU A 35 22.90 -28.57 11.01
N TRP A 36 23.68 -28.05 11.97
CA TRP A 36 24.18 -26.67 11.93
C TRP A 36 25.45 -26.49 11.09
N GLU A 37 26.22 -27.56 10.85
CA GLU A 37 27.50 -27.49 10.13
C GLU A 37 27.38 -27.67 8.60
N LEU A 38 26.17 -27.93 8.08
CA LEU A 38 25.92 -28.14 6.64
C LEU A 38 25.32 -26.94 5.90
N LEU A 39 25.16 -25.79 6.57
CA LEU A 39 24.67 -24.56 5.93
C LEU A 39 25.84 -23.68 5.46
N PRO A 40 25.86 -23.24 4.18
CA PRO A 40 26.89 -22.33 3.70
C PRO A 40 26.98 -21.08 4.56
N GLN A 41 28.20 -20.75 5.00
CA GLN A 41 28.55 -19.53 5.75
C GLN A 41 28.13 -18.30 4.91
N GLY A 42 26.96 -17.75 5.21
CA GLY A 42 26.34 -16.66 4.44
C GLY A 42 24.85 -16.41 4.69
N CYS A 43 24.18 -17.26 5.48
CA CYS A 43 22.80 -16.99 5.90
C CYS A 43 22.76 -16.18 7.19
N TRP A 44 22.66 -14.86 7.04
CA TRP A 44 22.23 -13.97 8.12
C TRP A 44 20.90 -14.48 8.69
N PRO A 45 20.66 -14.39 10.01
CA PRO A 45 19.32 -14.55 10.54
C PRO A 45 18.55 -13.35 9.99
N ILE A 46 17.81 -13.56 8.91
CA ILE A 46 16.68 -12.69 8.57
C ILE A 46 15.84 -12.76 9.83
N SER A 47 15.87 -11.70 10.64
CA SER A 47 14.76 -11.43 11.52
C SER A 47 13.56 -11.42 10.59
N CYS A 48 12.82 -12.53 10.57
CA CYS A 48 11.52 -12.59 9.95
C CYS A 48 10.68 -11.63 10.77
N ILE A 49 10.75 -10.34 10.44
CA ILE A 49 9.80 -9.35 10.89
C ILE A 49 8.47 -9.96 10.55
N GLN A 50 7.73 -10.35 11.58
CA GLN A 50 6.44 -10.98 11.40
C GLN A 50 5.59 -10.00 10.64
N VAL A 51 5.30 -10.33 9.38
CA VAL A 51 4.32 -9.56 8.63
C VAL A 51 3.04 -9.58 9.46
N PRO A 52 2.44 -8.40 9.75
CA PRO A 52 1.18 -8.34 10.47
C PRO A 52 0.19 -9.26 9.77
N ASP A 53 -0.43 -10.18 10.51
CA ASP A 53 -1.37 -11.15 9.92
C ASP A 53 -2.48 -10.44 9.14
N ASP A 54 -2.81 -9.20 9.51
CA ASP A 54 -3.72 -8.30 8.80
C ASP A 54 -3.37 -8.06 7.32
N MET A 55 -2.07 -7.93 6.97
CA MET A 55 -1.65 -7.72 5.58
C MET A 55 -1.86 -9.00 4.74
N LYS A 56 -1.64 -10.18 5.35
CA LYS A 56 -1.92 -11.47 4.68
C LYS A 56 -3.42 -11.67 4.49
N LEU A 57 -4.21 -11.38 5.53
CA LEU A 57 -5.68 -11.45 5.48
C LEU A 57 -6.25 -10.52 4.42
N PHE A 58 -5.73 -9.29 4.33
CA PHE A 58 -6.08 -8.34 3.29
C PHE A 58 -5.87 -8.92 1.89
N TRP A 59 -4.70 -9.49 1.61
CA TRP A 59 -4.41 -10.05 0.29
C TRP A 59 -5.25 -11.28 -0.03
N GLN A 60 -5.46 -12.19 0.92
CA GLN A 60 -6.36 -13.33 0.74
C GLN A 60 -7.78 -12.86 0.39
N ALA A 61 -8.27 -11.82 1.07
CA ALA A 61 -9.56 -11.21 0.77
C ALA A 61 -9.57 -10.54 -0.62
N LEU A 62 -8.55 -9.75 -0.97
CA LEU A 62 -8.46 -9.07 -2.26
C LEU A 62 -8.41 -10.04 -3.44
N LEU A 63 -7.65 -11.14 -3.33
CA LEU A 63 -7.55 -12.16 -4.37
C LEU A 63 -8.88 -12.89 -4.60
N SER A 64 -9.67 -13.04 -3.54
CA SER A 64 -11.00 -13.68 -3.58
C SER A 64 -12.12 -12.71 -4.00
N ALA A 65 -11.96 -11.41 -3.74
CA ALA A 65 -12.97 -10.40 -4.02
C ALA A 65 -13.09 -10.08 -5.51
N GLU A 66 -14.30 -9.82 -6.01
CA GLU A 66 -14.51 -9.26 -7.34
C GLU A 66 -14.16 -7.76 -7.35
N ILE A 67 -13.41 -7.31 -8.35
CA ILE A 67 -13.00 -5.91 -8.50
C ILE A 67 -13.79 -5.31 -9.66
N THR A 68 -14.99 -4.82 -9.35
CA THR A 68 -15.94 -4.31 -10.35
C THR A 68 -15.90 -2.79 -10.41
N VAL A 69 -15.66 -2.24 -11.59
CA VAL A 69 -15.62 -0.80 -11.85
C VAL A 69 -16.98 -0.16 -11.53
N GLY A 70 -16.95 1.03 -10.96
CA GLY A 70 -18.13 1.77 -10.52
C GLY A 70 -18.75 1.25 -9.22
N SER A 71 -18.23 0.16 -8.64
CA SER A 71 -18.77 -0.47 -7.43
C SER A 71 -17.79 -0.41 -6.26
N PHE A 72 -18.26 -0.73 -5.06
CA PHE A 72 -17.39 -0.84 -3.89
C PHE A 72 -16.72 -2.21 -3.86
N LEU A 73 -15.39 -2.20 -3.82
CA LEU A 73 -14.64 -3.35 -3.34
C LEU A 73 -14.84 -3.43 -1.82
N LYS A 74 -15.57 -4.44 -1.36
CA LYS A 74 -15.85 -4.67 0.07
C LYS A 74 -15.06 -5.89 0.56
N LEU A 75 -14.27 -5.70 1.60
CA LEU A 75 -13.55 -6.76 2.29
C LEU A 75 -14.45 -7.40 3.36
N PRO A 76 -14.15 -8.65 3.79
CA PRO A 76 -14.82 -9.27 4.92
C PRO A 76 -14.71 -8.45 6.20
N SER A 77 -15.62 -8.68 7.15
CA SER A 77 -15.59 -8.04 8.46
C SER A 77 -14.23 -8.21 9.14
N ASN A 78 -13.73 -7.13 9.75
CA ASN A 78 -12.42 -7.05 10.42
C ASN A 78 -11.20 -7.22 9.50
N VAL A 79 -11.38 -7.21 8.17
CA VAL A 79 -10.28 -7.11 7.21
C VAL A 79 -10.23 -5.70 6.66
N TYR A 80 -9.05 -5.10 6.67
CA TYR A 80 -8.84 -3.71 6.29
C TYR A 80 -7.90 -3.59 5.11
N LEU A 81 -8.06 -2.54 4.31
CA LEU A 81 -7.20 -2.26 3.17
C LEU A 81 -5.74 -2.13 3.62
N LEU A 82 -4.84 -2.91 2.99
CA LEU A 82 -3.41 -3.03 3.36
C LEU A 82 -3.17 -3.46 4.82
N GLY A 83 -4.16 -4.06 5.49
CA GLY A 83 -4.11 -4.37 6.91
C GLY A 83 -4.22 -3.13 7.83
N LEU A 84 -4.58 -1.96 7.28
CA LEU A 84 -4.63 -0.70 8.03
C LEU A 84 -6.06 -0.34 8.41
N LYS A 85 -6.42 -0.48 9.69
CA LYS A 85 -7.75 -0.16 10.21
C LYS A 85 -8.26 1.24 9.79
N ARG A 86 -7.37 2.23 9.79
CA ARG A 86 -7.68 3.61 9.37
C ARG A 86 -8.12 3.76 7.92
N TRP A 87 -7.83 2.80 7.05
CA TRP A 87 -8.24 2.85 5.64
C TRP A 87 -9.61 2.18 5.41
N GLY A 88 -10.16 1.52 6.44
CA GLY A 88 -11.45 0.85 6.35
C GLY A 88 -11.40 -0.46 5.55
N GLY A 89 -12.56 -1.11 5.48
CA GLY A 89 -12.74 -2.38 4.77
C GLY A 89 -13.38 -2.24 3.39
N ALA A 90 -13.55 -1.01 2.87
CA ALA A 90 -14.17 -0.80 1.57
C ALA A 90 -13.58 0.41 0.85
N LEU A 91 -13.53 0.34 -0.48
CA LEU A 91 -13.19 1.47 -1.35
C LEU A 91 -14.07 1.48 -2.60
N LEU A 92 -14.32 2.67 -3.15
CA LEU A 92 -14.98 2.81 -4.45
C LEU A 92 -13.97 2.56 -5.58
N VAL A 93 -14.26 1.60 -6.46
CA VAL A 93 -13.46 1.35 -7.66
C VAL A 93 -13.94 2.32 -8.75
N ARG A 94 -13.21 3.42 -8.93
CA ARG A 94 -13.58 4.50 -9.86
C ARG A 94 -13.45 4.08 -11.32
N HIS A 95 -14.25 4.67 -12.21
CA HIS A 95 -14.12 4.44 -13.66
C HIS A 95 -12.73 4.83 -14.18
N CYS A 96 -12.21 5.98 -13.73
CA CYS A 96 -10.88 6.45 -14.13
C CYS A 96 -9.74 5.50 -13.72
N TYR A 97 -9.95 4.62 -12.71
CA TYR A 97 -8.95 3.61 -12.38
C TYR A 97 -8.78 2.63 -13.54
N ARG A 98 -9.88 2.22 -14.18
CA ARG A 98 -9.82 1.31 -15.33
C ARG A 98 -9.15 2.00 -16.51
N ASP A 99 -9.52 3.24 -16.81
CA ASP A 99 -8.93 4.01 -17.91
C ASP A 99 -7.40 4.13 -17.74
N LEU A 100 -6.95 4.47 -16.52
CA LEU A 100 -5.53 4.53 -16.19
C LEU A 100 -4.84 3.17 -16.36
N PHE A 101 -5.47 2.10 -15.87
CA PHE A 101 -4.93 0.75 -15.98
C PHE A 101 -4.79 0.31 -17.44
N ASP A 102 -5.82 0.51 -18.26
CA ASP A 102 -5.80 0.14 -19.68
C ASP A 102 -4.73 0.90 -20.44
N GLN A 103 -4.66 2.21 -20.25
CA GLN A 103 -3.62 3.03 -20.86
C GLN A 103 -2.21 2.59 -20.44
N MET A 104 -2.00 2.25 -19.16
CA MET A 104 -0.74 1.69 -18.70
C MET A 104 -0.42 0.35 -19.39
N MET A 105 -1.40 -0.55 -19.51
CA MET A 105 -1.21 -1.87 -20.10
C MET A 105 -0.94 -1.80 -21.60
N ASP A 106 -1.57 -0.89 -22.33
CA ASP A 106 -1.34 -0.68 -23.76
C ASP A 106 0.08 -0.17 -24.03
N LEU A 107 0.50 0.84 -23.25
CA LEU A 107 1.84 1.40 -23.34
C LEU A 107 2.92 0.40 -22.89
N HIS A 108 2.62 -0.45 -21.91
CA HIS A 108 3.50 -1.51 -21.45
C HIS A 108 3.64 -2.63 -22.49
N SER A 109 2.53 -3.10 -23.04
CA SER A 109 2.51 -4.23 -23.98
C SER A 109 3.10 -3.88 -25.34
N SER A 110 3.01 -2.61 -25.75
CA SER A 110 3.70 -2.10 -26.94
C SER A 110 5.22 -1.92 -26.74
N GLY A 111 5.73 -2.07 -25.51
CA GLY A 111 7.13 -1.81 -25.18
C GLY A 111 7.50 -0.32 -25.14
N THR A 112 6.51 0.57 -25.30
CA THR A 112 6.72 2.02 -25.40
C THR A 112 7.08 2.63 -24.05
N LYS A 113 6.45 2.15 -22.96
CA LYS A 113 6.63 2.66 -21.59
C LYS A 113 6.68 1.51 -20.58
N ARG A 114 7.47 1.67 -19.54
CA ARG A 114 7.61 0.73 -18.42
C ARG A 114 7.59 1.43 -17.06
N ARG A 115 7.63 2.77 -17.08
CA ARG A 115 7.65 3.63 -15.90
C ARG A 115 6.48 4.59 -16.00
N PHE A 116 5.59 4.54 -15.04
CA PHE A 116 4.34 5.28 -15.03
C PHE A 116 4.29 6.17 -13.79
N CYS A 117 4.05 7.46 -14.01
CA CYS A 117 3.81 8.40 -12.94
C CYS A 117 2.31 8.73 -12.90
N ILE A 118 1.61 8.31 -11.86
CA ILE A 118 0.21 8.67 -11.66
C ILE A 118 0.18 9.92 -10.80
N THR A 119 -0.18 11.02 -11.43
CA THR A 119 -0.22 12.35 -10.81
C THR A 119 -1.65 12.77 -10.52
N GLY A 120 -1.82 13.71 -9.60
CA GLY A 120 -3.11 14.32 -9.31
C GLY A 120 -3.08 14.98 -7.95
N THR A 121 -4.12 15.77 -7.65
CA THR A 121 -4.22 16.51 -6.39
C THR A 121 -4.13 15.56 -5.18
N PRO A 122 -3.46 15.94 -4.07
CA PRO A 122 -3.47 15.14 -2.85
C PRO A 122 -4.89 14.87 -2.37
N GLY A 123 -5.12 13.65 -1.90
CA GLY A 123 -6.44 13.25 -1.43
C GLY A 123 -7.41 12.80 -2.51
N ILE A 124 -7.00 12.74 -3.78
CA ILE A 124 -7.87 12.30 -4.88
C ILE A 124 -8.00 10.77 -5.02
N GLY A 125 -7.29 10.00 -4.20
CA GLY A 125 -7.41 8.54 -4.13
C GLY A 125 -6.34 7.75 -4.88
N LYS A 126 -5.13 8.31 -5.09
CA LYS A 126 -4.00 7.58 -5.70
C LYS A 126 -3.60 6.33 -4.92
N SER A 127 -3.54 6.42 -3.60
CA SER A 127 -3.20 5.29 -2.73
C SER A 127 -4.25 4.16 -2.80
N PHE A 128 -5.54 4.50 -2.96
CA PHE A 128 -6.59 3.49 -3.22
C PHE A 128 -6.49 2.89 -4.62
N PHE A 129 -6.10 3.68 -5.63
CA PHE A 129 -5.76 3.13 -6.94
C PHE A 129 -4.62 2.11 -6.86
N ALA A 130 -3.61 2.32 -6.02
CA ALA A 130 -2.53 1.34 -5.79
C ALA A 130 -3.06 -0.05 -5.44
N VAL A 131 -4.04 -0.11 -4.53
CA VAL A 131 -4.69 -1.36 -4.09
C VAL A 131 -5.40 -2.04 -5.26
N VAL A 132 -6.19 -1.28 -6.01
CA VAL A 132 -6.95 -1.81 -7.16
C VAL A 132 -6.01 -2.28 -8.27
N LEU A 133 -5.00 -1.47 -8.60
CA LEU A 133 -3.95 -1.76 -9.57
C LEU A 133 -3.24 -3.07 -9.22
N MET A 134 -2.80 -3.22 -7.98
CA MET A 134 -2.18 -4.44 -7.47
C MET A 134 -3.09 -5.65 -7.67
N GLY A 135 -4.37 -5.52 -7.36
CA GLY A 135 -5.38 -6.57 -7.61
C GLY A 135 -5.47 -6.95 -9.09
N TRP A 136 -5.59 -5.99 -10.00
CA TRP A 136 -5.66 -6.25 -11.44
C TRP A 136 -4.35 -6.84 -12.00
N LEU A 137 -3.19 -6.39 -11.55
CA LEU A 137 -1.90 -6.96 -11.96
C LEU A 137 -1.80 -8.45 -11.64
N VAL A 138 -2.23 -8.86 -10.44
CA VAL A 138 -2.19 -10.27 -10.05
C VAL A 138 -3.30 -11.06 -10.75
N LYS A 139 -4.53 -10.56 -10.76
CA LYS A 139 -5.69 -11.32 -11.24
C LYS A 139 -5.80 -11.38 -12.76
N GLU A 140 -5.59 -10.26 -13.45
CA GLU A 140 -5.72 -10.16 -14.91
C GLU A 140 -4.39 -10.42 -15.61
N LYS A 141 -3.28 -9.85 -15.10
CA LYS A 141 -1.95 -9.95 -15.75
C LYS A 141 -1.06 -11.05 -15.19
N LYS A 142 -1.53 -11.78 -14.18
CA LYS A 142 -0.82 -12.93 -13.56
C LYS A 142 0.57 -12.57 -13.05
N VAL A 143 0.76 -11.32 -12.60
CA VAL A 143 2.00 -10.85 -11.98
C VAL A 143 2.27 -11.66 -10.71
N ARG A 144 3.47 -12.22 -10.60
CA ARG A 144 3.88 -13.09 -9.47
C ARG A 144 4.64 -12.35 -8.38
N THR A 145 5.21 -11.19 -8.68
CA THR A 145 6.05 -10.45 -7.74
C THR A 145 5.73 -8.96 -7.81
N ILE A 146 5.36 -8.40 -6.66
CA ILE A 146 5.14 -6.97 -6.48
C ILE A 146 6.01 -6.49 -5.33
N VAL A 147 6.77 -5.42 -5.57
CA VAL A 147 7.42 -4.62 -4.52
C VAL A 147 6.58 -3.38 -4.30
N PHE A 148 6.18 -3.11 -3.07
CA PHE A 148 5.31 -1.98 -2.71
C PHE A 148 5.97 -1.10 -1.67
N ASP A 149 6.25 0.14 -2.04
CA ASP A 149 6.83 1.14 -1.15
C ASP A 149 5.76 2.03 -0.55
N THR A 150 5.90 2.24 0.75
CA THR A 150 5.16 3.23 1.51
C THR A 150 6.15 4.23 2.13
N ALA A 151 5.63 5.29 2.75
CA ALA A 151 6.46 6.31 3.40
C ALA A 151 7.47 5.77 4.44
N GLY A 152 7.23 4.59 5.03
CA GLY A 152 8.07 4.01 6.09
C GLY A 152 8.63 2.62 5.80
N SER A 153 7.93 1.82 5.00
CA SER A 153 8.24 0.41 4.78
C SER A 153 8.21 0.04 3.30
N ARG A 154 8.98 -0.99 2.95
CA ARG A 154 8.93 -1.67 1.66
C ARG A 154 8.41 -3.09 1.87
N TYR A 155 7.43 -3.49 1.08
CA TYR A 155 6.84 -4.83 1.12
C TYR A 155 7.16 -5.60 -0.14
N LEU A 156 7.50 -6.89 0.02
CA LEU A 156 7.60 -7.84 -1.08
C LEU A 156 6.42 -8.80 -1.01
N PHE A 157 5.62 -8.84 -2.07
CA PHE A 157 4.53 -9.77 -2.27
C PHE A 157 4.92 -10.79 -3.34
N THR A 158 4.85 -12.08 -2.99
CA THR A 158 5.07 -13.19 -3.94
C THR A 158 3.82 -14.07 -4.00
N PHE A 159 3.24 -14.20 -5.19
CA PHE A 159 1.94 -14.87 -5.39
C PHE A 159 2.10 -16.27 -5.96
N TYR A 160 1.37 -17.22 -5.37
CA TYR A 160 1.27 -18.62 -5.79
C TYR A 160 -0.21 -19.00 -5.90
N GLY A 161 -0.83 -18.66 -7.03
CA GLY A 161 -2.28 -18.78 -7.20
C GLY A 161 -3.01 -17.86 -6.23
N MET A 162 -3.81 -18.44 -5.31
CA MET A 162 -4.54 -17.69 -4.28
C MET A 162 -3.72 -17.43 -3.00
N ASN A 163 -2.52 -17.99 -2.90
CA ASN A 163 -1.65 -17.79 -1.75
C ASN A 163 -0.68 -16.64 -1.99
N VAL A 164 -0.36 -15.91 -0.93
CA VAL A 164 0.63 -14.84 -0.95
C VAL A 164 1.66 -15.07 0.16
N ILE A 165 2.93 -14.91 -0.19
CA ILE A 165 4.00 -14.71 0.79
C ILE A 165 4.28 -13.21 0.83
N VAL A 166 4.17 -12.65 2.02
CA VAL A 166 4.48 -11.25 2.28
C VAL A 166 5.79 -11.20 3.06
N LYS A 167 6.65 -10.23 2.75
CA LYS A 167 7.81 -9.85 3.56
C LYS A 167 7.84 -8.34 3.71
N GLU A 168 8.13 -7.86 4.91
CA GLU A 168 8.35 -6.43 5.19
C GLU A 168 9.85 -6.17 5.35
N GLY A 169 10.29 -5.02 4.88
CA GLY A 169 11.65 -4.53 4.99
C GLY A 169 11.70 -3.00 4.92
N ASN A 170 12.90 -2.46 4.94
CA ASN A 170 13.17 -1.04 4.72
C ASN A 170 13.41 -0.75 3.22
N GLN A 171 13.61 0.52 2.87
CA GLN A 171 13.76 0.96 1.47
C GLN A 171 15.01 0.40 0.76
N ASN A 172 15.96 -0.21 1.47
CA ASN A 172 17.11 -0.89 0.85
C ASN A 172 16.87 -2.39 0.61
N ASP A 173 15.79 -2.96 1.15
CA ASP A 173 15.49 -4.37 1.00
C ASP A 173 14.89 -4.69 -0.38
N PHE A 174 14.98 -5.96 -0.75
CA PHE A 174 14.43 -6.54 -1.99
C PHE A 174 14.91 -5.90 -3.30
N ARG A 175 16.03 -5.17 -3.29
CA ARG A 175 16.65 -4.59 -4.49
C ARG A 175 16.96 -5.63 -5.56
N ASP A 176 17.31 -6.84 -5.15
CA ASP A 176 17.52 -7.98 -6.05
C ASP A 176 16.26 -8.31 -6.88
N LYS A 177 15.07 -8.10 -6.30
CA LYS A 177 13.78 -8.31 -7.00
C LYS A 177 13.47 -7.22 -8.00
N LEU A 178 13.99 -6.01 -7.79
CA LEU A 178 13.82 -4.89 -8.72
C LEU A 178 14.65 -5.07 -10.01
N ASN A 179 15.67 -5.92 -10.00
CA ASN A 179 16.44 -6.28 -11.21
C ASN A 179 15.75 -7.33 -12.11
N ASN A 180 14.49 -7.69 -11.82
CA ASN A 180 13.70 -8.60 -12.63
C ASN A 180 12.61 -7.82 -13.39
N SER A 181 12.60 -7.93 -14.73
CA SER A 181 11.62 -7.26 -15.59
C SER A 181 10.18 -7.75 -15.44
N ALA A 182 9.97 -8.93 -14.83
CA ALA A 182 8.65 -9.46 -14.48
C ALA A 182 8.10 -8.90 -13.15
N THR A 183 8.93 -8.20 -12.36
CA THR A 183 8.51 -7.56 -11.12
C THR A 183 7.82 -6.24 -11.41
N TRP A 184 6.73 -5.96 -10.67
CA TRP A 184 6.14 -4.63 -10.60
C TRP A 184 6.56 -3.92 -9.31
N TRP A 185 7.04 -2.69 -9.43
CA TRP A 185 7.40 -1.84 -8.30
C TRP A 185 6.42 -0.67 -8.21
N ILE A 186 5.64 -0.63 -7.14
CA ILE A 186 4.61 0.38 -6.92
C ILE A 186 5.02 1.24 -5.72
N ILE A 187 5.03 2.55 -5.90
CA ILE A 187 5.56 3.50 -4.92
C ILE A 187 4.43 4.44 -4.49
N ASP A 188 3.90 4.21 -3.29
CA ASP A 188 2.91 5.05 -2.62
C ASP A 188 3.58 5.89 -1.54
N MET A 189 4.12 7.05 -1.95
CA MET A 189 4.97 7.93 -1.14
C MET A 189 6.39 7.37 -0.90
N GLY A 190 7.40 8.13 -1.34
CA GLY A 190 8.80 7.75 -1.20
C GLY A 190 9.57 8.05 -2.48
N PRO A 191 10.91 8.16 -2.41
CA PRO A 191 11.68 8.55 -3.57
C PRO A 191 11.96 7.34 -4.47
N ALA A 192 11.64 7.47 -5.76
CA ALA A 192 11.99 6.48 -6.79
C ALA A 192 13.49 6.59 -7.15
N ARG A 193 14.38 6.17 -6.23
CA ARG A 193 15.84 6.36 -6.37
C ARG A 193 16.56 5.18 -7.03
N ASP A 194 15.94 4.01 -7.04
CA ASP A 194 16.57 2.79 -7.55
C ASP A 194 16.44 2.74 -9.08
N VAL A 195 17.57 2.77 -9.79
CA VAL A 195 17.61 2.38 -11.21
C VAL A 195 17.38 0.87 -11.28
N CYS A 196 16.31 0.45 -11.95
CA CYS A 196 15.92 -0.96 -11.96
C CYS A 196 15.25 -1.38 -13.27
N GLU A 197 15.15 -2.69 -13.43
CA GLU A 197 14.49 -3.36 -14.56
C GLU A 197 13.01 -3.62 -14.31
N ALA A 198 12.51 -3.51 -13.08
CA ALA A 198 11.10 -3.69 -12.77
C ALA A 198 10.22 -2.64 -13.47
N SER A 199 9.01 -3.05 -13.86
CA SER A 199 8.00 -2.08 -14.31
C SER A 199 7.56 -1.24 -13.12
N THR A 200 7.68 0.09 -13.22
CA THR A 200 7.55 1.00 -12.07
C THR A 200 6.30 1.85 -12.16
N VAL A 201 5.59 2.01 -11.05
CA VAL A 201 4.43 2.90 -10.90
C VAL A 201 4.65 3.81 -9.71
N LEU A 202 4.84 5.11 -9.95
CA LEU A 202 4.97 6.13 -8.92
C LEU A 202 3.65 6.86 -8.73
N LEU A 203 3.15 6.91 -7.50
CA LEU A 203 1.96 7.68 -7.13
C LEU A 203 2.40 9.06 -6.61
N ALA A 204 2.54 10.01 -7.52
CA ALA A 204 3.07 11.33 -7.20
C ALA A 204 1.97 12.27 -6.70
N SER A 205 2.09 12.78 -5.47
CA SER A 205 1.12 13.72 -4.92
C SER A 205 1.56 15.18 -4.89
N HIS A 206 2.87 15.51 -4.92
CA HIS A 206 3.38 16.91 -4.97
C HIS A 206 4.92 17.05 -5.05
N ASN A 207 5.71 15.97 -5.04
CA ASN A 207 7.16 16.08 -5.10
C ASN A 207 7.62 16.26 -6.55
N LEU A 208 7.73 17.51 -6.99
CA LEU A 208 8.17 17.89 -8.34
C LEU A 208 9.54 17.26 -8.68
N ASP A 209 10.47 17.18 -7.73
CA ASP A 209 11.80 16.61 -7.98
C ASP A 209 11.75 15.11 -8.27
N GLN A 210 10.96 14.35 -7.50
CA GLN A 210 10.76 12.92 -7.77
C GLN A 210 10.01 12.69 -9.08
N TYR A 211 9.00 13.53 -9.35
CA TYR A 211 8.24 13.55 -10.60
C TYR A 211 9.17 13.78 -11.81
N LEU A 212 10.01 14.82 -11.75
CA LEU A 212 10.97 15.15 -12.81
C LEU A 212 12.04 14.07 -12.93
N THR A 213 12.56 13.55 -11.81
CA THR A 213 13.57 12.49 -11.82
C THR A 213 13.07 11.26 -12.56
N LEU A 214 11.85 10.79 -12.30
CA LEU A 214 11.28 9.64 -12.98
C LEU A 214 10.98 9.93 -14.46
N LEU A 215 10.40 11.10 -14.76
CA LEU A 215 10.10 11.46 -16.15
C LEU A 215 11.35 11.70 -17.01
N ASN A 216 12.46 12.08 -16.39
CA ASN A 216 13.77 12.19 -17.04
C ASN A 216 14.36 10.81 -17.36
N LEU A 217 13.84 9.72 -16.79
CA LEU A 217 14.22 8.36 -17.20
C LEU A 217 13.61 8.04 -18.57
N ARG A 218 14.39 7.34 -19.39
CA ARG A 218 13.89 6.79 -20.66
C ARG A 218 12.67 5.90 -20.37
N VAL A 219 11.71 5.89 -21.30
CA VAL A 219 10.57 4.95 -21.26
C VAL A 219 9.57 5.27 -20.11
N ALA A 220 9.56 6.52 -19.64
CA ALA A 220 8.64 7.05 -18.64
C ALA A 220 7.48 7.88 -19.24
N THR A 221 6.33 7.90 -18.57
CA THR A 221 5.17 8.74 -18.91
C THR A 221 4.40 9.15 -17.66
N ALA A 222 3.68 10.27 -17.72
CA ALA A 222 2.77 10.72 -16.69
C ALA A 222 1.32 10.53 -17.13
N LEU A 223 0.51 9.95 -16.25
CA LEU A 223 -0.94 9.87 -16.40
C LEU A 223 -1.57 10.69 -15.28
N HIS A 224 -2.68 11.36 -15.59
CA HIS A 224 -3.36 12.28 -14.68
C HIS A 224 -4.64 11.65 -14.13
N MET A 225 -4.72 11.52 -12.81
CA MET A 225 -5.93 11.09 -12.13
C MET A 225 -6.91 12.27 -12.03
N PRO A 226 -8.12 12.16 -12.61
CA PRO A 226 -9.08 13.26 -12.60
C PRO A 226 -9.72 13.46 -11.21
N LEU A 227 -10.33 14.63 -11.04
CA LEU A 227 -11.19 14.92 -9.90
C LEU A 227 -12.35 13.92 -9.80
N TRP A 228 -12.95 13.81 -8.62
CA TRP A 228 -14.16 13.00 -8.48
C TRP A 228 -15.34 13.69 -9.15
N THR A 229 -16.29 12.92 -9.67
CA THR A 229 -17.59 13.47 -10.08
C THR A 229 -18.50 13.66 -8.86
N ASP A 230 -19.52 14.51 -8.99
CA ASP A 230 -20.53 14.71 -7.93
C ASP A 230 -21.19 13.38 -7.55
N ASP A 231 -21.50 12.55 -8.55
CA ASP A 231 -22.07 11.21 -8.36
C ASP A 231 -21.13 10.28 -7.60
N GLU A 232 -19.82 10.30 -7.90
CA GLU A 232 -18.83 9.52 -7.14
C GLU A 232 -18.76 9.98 -5.68
N ILE A 233 -18.80 11.29 -5.42
CA ILE A 233 -18.78 11.85 -4.07
C ILE A 233 -20.04 11.44 -3.31
N GLU A 234 -21.23 11.61 -3.88
CA GLU A 234 -22.49 11.27 -3.22
C GLU A 234 -22.62 9.76 -2.97
N LYS A 235 -22.21 8.94 -3.94
CA LYS A 235 -22.16 7.49 -3.79
C LYS A 235 -21.23 7.06 -2.66
N CYS A 236 -20.08 7.72 -2.51
CA CYS A 236 -19.12 7.46 -1.44
C CYS A 236 -19.62 7.97 -0.08
N ARG A 237 -20.20 9.17 -0.04
CA ARG A 237 -20.82 9.75 1.16
C ARG A 237 -21.88 8.81 1.72
N SER A 238 -22.88 8.46 0.92
CA SER A 238 -24.00 7.63 1.35
C SER A 238 -23.59 6.23 1.87
N GLN A 239 -22.49 5.67 1.37
CA GLN A 239 -22.05 4.31 1.72
C GLN A 239 -21.00 4.27 2.83
N LEU A 240 -19.99 5.14 2.76
CA LEU A 240 -18.83 5.11 3.67
C LEU A 240 -18.89 6.19 4.74
N PHE A 241 -19.66 7.25 4.52
CA PHE A 241 -19.80 8.37 5.44
C PHE A 241 -21.28 8.74 5.66
N PRO A 242 -22.16 7.77 6.02
CA PRO A 242 -23.61 7.97 6.05
C PRO A 242 -24.06 9.04 7.05
N THR A 243 -23.22 9.38 8.02
CA THR A 243 -23.47 10.42 9.03
C THR A 243 -23.22 11.84 8.53
N LEU A 244 -22.54 12.01 7.39
CA LEU A 244 -22.29 13.34 6.82
C LEU A 244 -23.53 13.84 6.10
N ASP A 245 -23.96 15.05 6.45
CA ASP A 245 -25.07 15.72 5.78
C ASP A 245 -24.75 16.05 4.32
N ALA A 246 -25.73 15.84 3.43
CA ALA A 246 -25.54 16.02 2.00
C ALA A 246 -25.35 17.50 1.61
N ALA A 247 -26.08 18.42 2.25
CA ALA A 247 -25.97 19.86 1.96
C ALA A 247 -24.63 20.43 2.44
N MET A 248 -24.14 19.96 3.59
CA MET A 248 -22.78 20.24 4.04
C MET A 248 -21.74 19.76 3.03
N VAL A 249 -21.83 18.52 2.54
CA VAL A 249 -20.88 17.99 1.55
C VAL A 249 -20.92 18.78 0.24
N GLN A 250 -22.10 19.18 -0.25
CA GLN A 250 -22.21 20.06 -1.42
C GLN A 250 -21.49 21.40 -1.20
N THR A 251 -21.64 21.99 -0.02
CA THR A 251 -20.93 23.23 0.34
C THR A 251 -19.42 23.03 0.32
N LEU A 252 -18.94 21.89 0.81
CA LEU A 252 -17.53 21.53 0.77
C LEU A 252 -17.01 21.25 -0.64
N MET A 253 -17.82 20.67 -1.52
CA MET A 253 -17.49 20.48 -2.93
C MET A 253 -17.28 21.81 -3.64
N LEU A 254 -18.13 22.81 -3.37
CA LEU A 254 -17.93 24.17 -3.89
C LEU A 254 -16.64 24.82 -3.34
N LYS A 255 -16.30 24.55 -2.08
CA LYS A 255 -15.10 25.11 -1.41
C LYS A 255 -13.80 24.47 -1.89
N TRP A 256 -13.71 23.14 -1.86
CA TRP A 256 -12.47 22.38 -2.05
C TRP A 256 -12.31 21.78 -3.45
N GLY A 257 -13.36 21.87 -4.27
CA GLY A 257 -13.53 20.97 -5.40
C GLY A 257 -13.78 19.55 -4.93
N ASN A 258 -14.07 18.66 -5.88
CA ASN A 258 -14.40 17.26 -5.61
C ASN A 258 -13.17 16.43 -5.22
N ILE A 259 -12.57 16.77 -4.07
CA ILE A 259 -11.42 16.10 -3.46
C ILE A 259 -11.92 15.39 -2.20
N PRO A 260 -12.10 14.04 -2.24
CA PRO A 260 -12.73 13.27 -1.16
C PRO A 260 -12.12 13.48 0.21
N ARG A 261 -10.79 13.66 0.27
CA ARG A 261 -10.11 13.94 1.54
C ARG A 261 -10.71 15.14 2.26
N TYR A 262 -11.03 16.21 1.55
CA TYR A 262 -11.52 17.45 2.16
C TYR A 262 -13.04 17.49 2.28
N VAL A 263 -13.74 16.88 1.32
CA VAL A 263 -15.22 16.92 1.29
C VAL A 263 -15.89 15.75 2.02
N LEU A 264 -15.16 14.66 2.30
CA LEU A 264 -15.64 13.50 3.05
C LEU A 264 -14.80 13.21 4.30
N GLU A 265 -13.54 12.79 4.13
CA GLU A 265 -12.69 12.31 5.24
C GLU A 265 -12.48 13.38 6.33
N LYS A 266 -12.25 14.62 5.90
CA LYS A 266 -12.01 15.78 6.76
C LYS A 266 -13.20 16.74 6.82
N ALA A 267 -14.39 16.30 6.43
CA ALA A 267 -15.55 17.18 6.35
C ALA A 267 -15.84 17.89 7.68
N THR A 268 -15.65 17.21 8.80
CA THR A 268 -15.88 17.72 10.16
C THR A 268 -14.60 18.17 10.87
N ASP A 269 -13.44 18.16 10.20
CA ASP A 269 -12.16 18.60 10.76
C ASP A 269 -12.00 20.12 10.55
N GLU A 270 -12.42 20.91 11.55
CA GLU A 270 -12.36 22.37 11.46
C GLU A 270 -10.97 22.91 11.11
N GLN A 271 -9.91 22.30 11.62
CA GLN A 271 -8.54 22.76 11.35
C GLN A 271 -8.18 22.54 9.88
N ALA A 272 -8.52 21.38 9.32
CA ALA A 272 -8.37 21.16 7.89
C ALA A 272 -9.26 22.09 7.06
N GLN A 273 -10.50 22.33 7.50
CA GLN A 273 -11.43 23.20 6.79
C GLN A 273 -10.96 24.66 6.72
N ARG A 274 -10.24 25.14 7.74
CA ARG A 274 -9.64 26.49 7.77
C ARG A 274 -8.37 26.60 6.93
N SER A 275 -7.75 25.49 6.51
CA SER A 275 -6.45 25.56 5.83
C SER A 275 -6.55 26.16 4.43
N LEU A 276 -7.70 26.04 3.75
CA LEU A 276 -7.92 26.73 2.48
C LEU A 276 -8.02 28.24 2.67
N ASP A 277 -8.78 28.69 3.66
CA ASP A 277 -8.94 30.11 3.94
C ASP A 277 -7.58 30.73 4.33
N ALA A 278 -6.79 30.02 5.13
CA ALA A 278 -5.43 30.41 5.45
C ALA A 278 -4.53 30.49 4.20
N ALA A 279 -4.62 29.52 3.28
CA ALA A 279 -3.85 29.52 2.04
C ALA A 279 -4.25 30.67 1.10
N ILE A 280 -5.55 30.95 0.97
CA ILE A 280 -6.08 32.09 0.19
C ILE A 280 -5.56 33.40 0.78
N ASN A 281 -5.66 33.57 2.11
CA ASN A 281 -5.21 34.79 2.79
C ASN A 281 -3.68 34.99 2.73
N ALA A 282 -2.91 33.91 2.62
CA ALA A 282 -1.46 33.96 2.46
C ALA A 282 -1.01 34.22 1.01
N CYS A 283 -1.90 34.02 0.03
CA CYS A 283 -1.57 34.15 -1.39
C CYS A 283 -1.37 35.63 -1.75
N GLN A 284 -0.18 35.98 -2.27
CA GLN A 284 0.04 37.32 -2.81
C GLN A 284 -0.32 37.33 -4.29
N TRP A 285 -0.83 38.46 -4.80
CA TRP A 285 -1.19 38.59 -6.22
C TRP A 285 -0.02 38.22 -7.17
N LYS A 286 1.23 38.42 -6.73
CA LYS A 286 2.45 38.03 -7.46
C LYS A 286 2.60 36.52 -7.64
N ASP A 287 2.03 35.70 -6.76
CA ASP A 287 2.09 34.25 -6.86
C ASP A 287 1.13 33.71 -7.92
N MET A 288 0.04 34.45 -8.22
CA MET A 288 -0.86 34.11 -9.33
C MET A 288 -0.29 34.40 -10.72
N LEU A 289 0.80 35.19 -10.80
CA LEU A 289 1.46 35.53 -12.06
C LEU A 289 2.64 34.62 -12.42
N LYS A 290 3.10 33.75 -11.51
CA LYS A 290 4.21 32.82 -11.78
C LYS A 290 3.81 31.60 -12.60
N GLY A 291 2.52 31.47 -12.95
CA GLY A 291 1.96 30.39 -13.75
C GLY A 291 1.46 30.81 -15.14
N ILE A 292 1.78 32.02 -15.59
CA ILE A 292 1.49 32.53 -16.95
C ILE A 292 2.79 32.68 -17.72
#